data_AF-A0A3D1PM44-F1
#
_entry.id   AF-A0A3D1PM44-F1
#
_cell.length_a   1.000
_cell.length_b   1.000
_cell.length_c   1.000
_cell.angle_alpha   90.00
_cell.angle_beta   90.00
_cell.angle_gamma   90.00
#
_symmetry.space_group_name_H-M   'P 1'
#
loop_
_entity.id
_entity.type
_entity.pdbx_description
1 polymer ?
#
loop_
_entity_poly.entity_id
_entity_poly.type
_entity_poly.pdbx_seq_one_letter_code
_entity_poly.pdbx_strand_id
1 'polypeptide(L)' 'MHNKFKIDEMVIVNGIGKENGTIYKNRIAKVICRDPFYFDYNIKFNDGTEDWIDGKCLEKLEGEF' A
#
# COMPACT_ATOMS: atom_id res chain seq x y z
N MET A 1 14.16 1.48 -12.69
CA MET A 1 13.57 1.37 -11.33
C MET A 1 12.37 0.43 -11.44
N HIS A 2 12.45 -0.78 -10.88
CA HIS A 2 11.34 -1.74 -10.94
C HIS A 2 10.28 -1.39 -9.88
N ASN A 3 9.02 -1.30 -10.27
CA ASN A 3 7.92 -1.15 -9.32
C ASN A 3 7.71 -2.47 -8.57
N LYS A 4 7.62 -2.41 -7.23
CA LYS A 4 7.42 -3.60 -6.38
C LYS A 4 6.01 -4.16 -6.54
N PHE A 5 5.04 -3.26 -6.73
CA PHE A 5 3.62 -3.57 -6.92
C PHE A 5 3.10 -2.93 -8.21
N LYS A 6 2.12 -3.57 -8.84
CA LYS A 6 1.36 -3.03 -9.97
C LYS A 6 0.23 -2.13 -9.46
N ILE A 7 -0.21 -1.20 -10.31
CA ILE A 7 -1.46 -0.47 -10.06
C ILE A 7 -2.60 -1.49 -10.04
N ASP A 8 -3.58 -1.26 -9.17
CA ASP A 8 -4.70 -2.15 -8.85
C ASP A 8 -4.33 -3.49 -8.19
N GLU A 9 -3.06 -3.70 -7.81
CA GLU A 9 -2.64 -4.89 -7.05
C GLU A 9 -3.11 -4.79 -5.60
N MET A 10 -3.64 -5.91 -5.07
CA MET A 10 -4.05 -6.03 -3.67
C MET A 10 -2.82 -6.37 -2.81
N VAL A 11 -2.65 -5.62 -1.73
CA VAL A 11 -1.51 -5.72 -0.83
C VAL A 11 -1.97 -5.75 0.62
N ILE A 12 -1.14 -6.33 1.48
CA ILE A 12 -1.28 -6.27 2.94
C ILE A 12 -0.45 -5.09 3.45
N VAL A 13 -1.05 -4.29 4.31
CA VAL A 13 -0.49 -3.06 4.88
C VAL A 13 -0.16 -3.30 6.35
N ASN A 14 1.12 -3.17 6.66
CA ASN A 14 1.73 -3.31 7.99
C ASN A 14 2.66 -2.12 8.25
N GLY A 15 2.10 -0.95 8.53
CA GLY A 15 2.87 0.29 8.63
C GLY A 15 2.07 1.49 9.11
N ILE A 16 2.69 2.66 9.04
CA ILE A 16 2.11 3.93 9.48
C ILE A 16 1.74 4.76 8.25
N GLY A 17 0.49 5.19 8.19
CA GLY A 17 -0.03 6.15 7.23
C GLY A 17 0.65 7.51 7.36
N LYS A 18 1.10 8.09 6.24
CA LYS A 18 1.76 9.39 6.26
C LYS A 18 0.81 10.56 6.38
N GLU A 19 -0.46 10.42 6.01
CA GLU A 19 -1.43 11.53 6.11
C GLU A 19 -1.78 11.86 7.57
N ASN A 20 -2.09 10.84 8.38
CA ASN A 20 -2.60 11.02 9.74
C ASN A 20 -1.78 10.32 10.83
N GLY A 21 -0.68 9.64 10.47
CA GLY A 21 0.09 8.84 11.43
C GLY A 21 -0.63 7.58 11.89
N THR A 22 -1.65 7.13 11.15
CA THR A 22 -2.48 5.98 11.51
C THR A 22 -1.68 4.69 11.41
N ILE A 23 -1.71 3.86 12.45
CA ILE A 23 -1.03 2.57 12.45
C ILE A 23 -1.96 1.51 11.87
N TYR A 24 -1.56 0.95 10.73
CA TYR A 24 -2.25 -0.15 10.05
C TYR A 24 -1.52 -1.47 10.29
N LYS A 25 -2.27 -2.52 10.62
CA LYS A 25 -1.75 -3.87 10.84
C LYS A 25 -2.67 -4.89 10.18
N ASN A 26 -2.11 -5.71 9.28
CA ASN A 26 -2.81 -6.69 8.46
C ASN A 26 -4.06 -6.13 7.78
N ARG A 27 -3.98 -4.90 7.28
CA ARG A 27 -5.07 -4.28 6.52
C ARG A 27 -4.87 -4.57 5.04
N ILE A 28 -5.94 -4.96 4.36
CA ILE A 28 -5.90 -5.16 2.91
C ILE A 28 -6.22 -3.83 2.24
N ALA A 29 -5.43 -3.46 1.25
CA ALA A 29 -5.64 -2.28 0.44
C ALA A 29 -5.22 -2.54 -1.01
N LYS A 30 -5.68 -1.67 -1.90
CA LYS A 30 -5.35 -1.70 -3.33
C LYS A 30 -4.36 -0.60 -3.67
N VAL A 31 -3.32 -0.91 -4.42
CA VAL A 31 -2.37 0.11 -4.91
C VAL A 31 -3.05 0.99 -5.96
N ILE A 32 -3.09 2.30 -5.73
CA ILE A 32 -3.66 3.28 -6.67
C ILE A 32 -2.56 3.86 -7.55
N CYS A 33 -1.47 4.30 -6.93
CA CYS A 33 -0.33 4.83 -7.65
C CYS A 33 0.94 4.74 -6.80
N ARG A 34 2.07 4.98 -7.44
CA ARG A 34 3.37 5.04 -6.79
C ARG A 34 3.93 6.45 -6.95
N ASP A 35 4.57 6.94 -5.89
CA ASP A 35 5.34 8.17 -5.99
C ASP A 35 6.53 8.00 -6.98
N PRO A 36 6.74 8.92 -7.94
CA PRO A 36 7.82 8.83 -8.91
C PRO A 36 9.22 9.10 -8.33
N PHE A 37 9.30 9.80 -7.20
CA PHE A 37 10.55 10.21 -6.54
C PHE A 37 10.85 9.40 -5.28
N TYR A 38 9.82 8.87 -4.61
CA TYR A 38 9.91 8.10 -3.39
C TYR A 38 9.54 6.62 -3.59
N PHE A 39 9.69 5.82 -2.52
CA PHE A 39 9.27 4.42 -2.48
C PHE A 39 7.89 4.25 -1.85
N ASP A 40 7.12 5.34 -1.78
CA ASP A 40 5.79 5.36 -1.21
C ASP A 40 4.74 4.97 -2.27
N TYR A 41 3.70 4.31 -1.81
CA TYR A 41 2.55 3.93 -2.61
C TYR A 41 1.32 4.56 -1.99
N ASN A 42 0.50 5.20 -2.83
CA ASN A 42 -0.85 5.55 -2.44
C ASN A 42 -1.71 4.30 -2.55
N ILE A 43 -2.35 3.94 -1.44
CA ILE A 43 -3.20 2.76 -1.34
C ILE A 43 -4.62 3.19 -0.99
N LYS A 44 -5.60 2.43 -1.46
CA LYS A 44 -7.01 2.59 -1.14
C LYS A 44 -7.51 1.41 -0.34
N PHE A 45 -8.04 1.67 0.85
CA PHE A 45 -8.64 0.67 1.71
C PHE A 45 -10.09 0.36 1.29
N ASN A 46 -10.63 -0.76 1.79
CA ASN A 46 -11.99 -1.20 1.46
C ASN A 46 -13.10 -0.23 1.94
N ASP A 47 -12.83 0.62 2.92
CA ASP A 47 -13.74 1.66 3.39
C ASP A 47 -13.73 2.92 2.50
N GLY A 48 -12.92 2.91 1.44
CA GLY A 48 -12.79 4.00 0.48
C GLY A 48 -11.75 5.05 0.87
N THR A 49 -11.15 4.94 2.06
CA THR A 49 -10.06 5.83 2.49
C THR A 49 -8.77 5.54 1.74
N GLU A 50 -7.94 6.56 1.63
CA GLU A 50 -6.65 6.50 0.95
C GLU A 50 -5.55 6.95 1.92
N ASP A 51 -4.35 6.41 1.79
CA ASP A 51 -3.18 6.87 2.54
C ASP A 51 -1.90 6.51 1.79
N TRP A 52 -0.82 7.22 2.11
CA TRP A 52 0.51 6.97 1.58
C TRP A 52 1.30 6.09 2.54
N ILE A 53 1.78 4.96 2.03
CA ILE A 53 2.54 3.97 2.80
C ILE A 53 3.89 3.69 2.13
N ASP A 54 4.94 3.59 2.94
CA ASP A 54 6.25 3.13 2.48
C ASP A 54 6.13 1.69 1.92
N GLY A 55 6.62 1.45 0.70
CA GLY A 55 6.58 0.14 0.06
C GLY A 55 7.26 -0.98 0.84
N LYS A 56 8.08 -0.69 1.86
CA LYS A 56 8.63 -1.67 2.83
C LYS A 56 7.58 -2.21 3.80
N CYS A 57 6.56 -1.42 4.11
CA CYS A 57 5.42 -1.77 4.96
C CYS A 57 4.28 -2.47 4.19
N LEU A 58 4.50 -2.72 2.89
CA LEU A 58 3.56 -3.40 2.02
C LEU A 58 4.09 -4.80 1.67
N GLU A 59 3.18 -5.76 1.70
CA GLU A 59 3.40 -7.16 1.35
C GLU A 59 2.40 -7.57 0.28
N LYS A 60 2.82 -8.47 -0.62
CA LYS A 60 1.88 -9.02 -1.61
C LYS A 60 0.87 -9.88 -0.88
N LEU A 61 -0.39 -9.78 -1.30
CA LEU A 61 -1.40 -10.77 -0.92
C LEU A 61 -1.07 -12.06 -1.68
N GLU A 62 -0.12 -12.86 -1.18
CA GLU A 62 0.17 -14.17 -1.76
C GLU A 62 -1.02 -15.09 -1.52
N GLY A 63 -1.85 -15.24 -2.54
CA GLY A 63 -2.76 -16.36 -2.70
C GLY A 63 -2.17 -17.28 -3.77
N GLU A 64 -1.77 -18.48 -3.38
CA GLU A 64 -1.74 -19.61 -4.30
C GLU A 64 -3.17 -19.71 -4.89
N PHE A 65 -3.31 -19.44 -6.19
CA PHE A 65 -4.51 -19.75 -6.96
C PHE A 65 -4.32 -21.09 -7.66
#